data_AF-A0AAV9MTB6-F1
#
_entry.id   AF-A0AAV9MTB6-F1
#
_cell.length_a   1.000
_cell.length_b   1.000
_cell.length_c   1.000
_cell.angle_alpha   90.00
_cell.angle_beta   90.00
_cell.angle_gamma   90.00
#
_symmetry.space_group_name_H-M   'P 1'
#
loop_
_entity.id
_entity.type
_entity.pdbx_description
1 polymer ?
#
loop_
_entity_poly.entity_id
_entity_poly.type
_entity_poly.pdbx_seq_one_letter_code
_entity_poly.pdbx_strand_id
1 'polypeptide(L)'
;MLSAERSSRPYTTLRYPFRVATPSPRANSRNMESEPDHVEHIWIVTGPAGCGKTTVAQHLAGTLGLPYIEGDDFHPVSNKQKMASGQPLTDADRWDWLITLREEAIKQLQTSNSVIVTCSALKHKYRDVIRVANYEHPSVQVHFIYLKVDEVTLQQRVKERVGHYMKEGMVHSQMVALEEPEEDQEWDVLRVDVRNDKEEVQRNALALVRQKLKEYEQVNGAATD
;
A
#
# COMPACT_ATOMS: atom_id res chain seq x y z
N MET A 1 49.68 -5.32 -57.94
CA MET A 1 48.87 -4.08 -57.82
C MET A 1 47.89 -4.29 -56.67
N LEU A 2 48.27 -3.87 -55.45
CA LEU A 2 47.73 -2.69 -54.74
C LEU A 2 46.33 -2.99 -54.16
N SER A 3 46.23 -3.46 -52.91
CA SER A 3 46.13 -2.67 -51.66
C SER A 3 44.96 -1.69 -51.66
N ALA A 4 43.96 -1.94 -50.82
CA ALA A 4 42.91 -0.98 -50.49
C ALA A 4 42.92 -0.72 -48.97
N GLU A 5 43.54 0.40 -48.60
CA GLU A 5 43.50 1.00 -47.28
C GLU A 5 42.25 1.86 -47.07
N ARG A 6 41.95 2.06 -45.79
CA ARG A 6 40.90 2.93 -45.22
C ARG A 6 40.99 4.37 -45.74
N SER A 7 39.83 5.01 -45.90
CA SER A 7 39.71 6.47 -45.77
C SER A 7 38.32 6.85 -45.23
N SER A 8 38.28 8.01 -44.59
CA SER A 8 37.49 8.34 -43.41
C SER A 8 36.65 9.61 -43.59
N ARG A 9 35.39 9.54 -43.10
CA ARG A 9 34.51 10.65 -42.62
C ARG A 9 33.96 11.63 -43.69
N PRO A 10 32.82 12.35 -43.46
CA PRO A 10 32.34 12.83 -42.15
C PRO A 10 30.84 12.75 -41.84
N TYR A 11 30.58 13.02 -40.55
CA TYR A 11 29.29 13.22 -39.89
C TYR A 11 28.51 14.40 -40.48
N THR A 12 27.22 14.18 -40.77
CA THR A 12 26.27 15.25 -41.10
C THR A 12 25.65 15.80 -39.82
N THR A 13 25.92 17.07 -39.52
CA THR A 13 25.29 17.83 -38.44
C THR A 13 23.86 18.24 -38.85
N LEU A 14 22.83 17.67 -38.22
CA LEU A 14 21.47 18.19 -38.33
C LEU A 14 21.29 19.36 -37.35
N ARG A 15 21.17 20.58 -37.90
CA ARG A 15 20.86 21.80 -37.14
C ARG A 15 19.35 21.84 -36.85
N TYR A 16 18.95 21.77 -35.59
CA TYR A 16 17.60 22.18 -35.16
C TYR A 16 17.60 23.66 -34.78
N PRO A 17 16.63 24.47 -35.25
CA PRO A 17 16.57 25.88 -34.91
C PRO A 17 16.12 26.09 -33.46
N PHE A 18 16.92 26.86 -32.73
CA PHE A 18 16.64 27.35 -31.39
C PHE A 18 15.47 28.34 -31.46
N ARG A 19 14.29 27.98 -30.91
CA ARG A 19 13.14 28.88 -30.83
C ARG A 19 13.07 29.46 -29.41
N VAL A 20 13.47 30.73 -29.27
CA VAL A 20 13.28 31.50 -28.04
C VAL A 20 11.79 31.83 -27.93
N ALA A 21 11.11 31.26 -26.94
CA ALA A 21 9.75 31.64 -26.59
C ALA A 21 9.78 32.79 -25.56
N THR A 22 9.13 33.89 -25.91
CA THR A 22 8.94 35.09 -25.09
C THR A 22 8.00 34.83 -23.90
N PRO A 23 8.21 35.48 -22.73
CA PRO A 23 7.31 35.31 -21.59
C PRO A 23 5.98 36.06 -21.82
N SER A 24 4.87 35.35 -21.61
CA SER A 24 3.50 35.91 -21.61
C SER A 24 3.11 36.38 -20.19
N PRO A 25 2.33 37.47 -20.03
CA PRO A 25 2.15 38.13 -18.73
C PRO A 25 1.10 37.46 -17.83
N ARG A 26 1.50 37.30 -16.56
CA ARG A 26 0.74 37.23 -15.29
C ARG A 26 -0.76 36.87 -15.35
N ALA A 27 -1.10 35.74 -14.73
CA ALA A 27 -2.38 35.55 -14.05
C ALA A 27 -2.18 34.78 -12.73
N ASN A 28 -2.45 35.50 -11.63
CA ASN A 28 -2.73 35.06 -10.26
C ASN A 28 -1.76 34.08 -9.57
N SER A 29 -0.75 34.66 -8.92
CA SER A 29 -0.16 34.13 -7.70
C SER A 29 -1.26 34.03 -6.63
N ARG A 30 -1.86 32.85 -6.47
CA ARG A 30 -2.47 32.51 -5.19
C ARG A 30 -1.33 32.45 -4.19
N ASN A 31 -1.41 33.28 -3.15
CA ASN A 31 -0.65 33.11 -1.93
C ASN A 31 -0.91 31.67 -1.45
N MET A 32 0.07 30.79 -1.62
CA MET A 32 0.15 29.56 -0.84
C MET A 32 0.94 29.97 0.39
N GLU A 33 0.22 30.51 1.36
CA GLU A 33 0.66 30.42 2.75
C GLU A 33 0.91 28.92 2.98
N SER A 34 2.15 28.58 3.32
CA SER A 34 2.54 27.22 3.65
C SER A 34 1.73 26.78 4.86
N GLU A 35 0.63 26.09 4.62
CA GLU A 35 -0.01 25.22 5.61
C GLU A 35 1.08 24.35 6.25
N PRO A 36 0.99 24.04 7.55
CA PRO A 36 1.97 23.17 8.19
C PRO A 36 2.12 21.88 7.38
N ASP A 37 3.34 21.32 7.30
CA ASP A 37 3.64 20.06 6.59
C ASP A 37 2.61 18.99 6.98
N HIS A 38 1.54 18.91 6.19
CA HIS A 38 0.41 18.06 6.48
C HIS A 38 0.81 16.66 6.08
N VAL A 39 0.98 15.80 7.08
CA VAL A 39 1.32 14.40 6.87
C VAL A 39 0.05 13.64 6.51
N GLU A 40 0.07 12.97 5.37
CA GLU A 40 -1.01 12.10 4.90
C GLU A 40 -0.72 10.64 5.27
N HIS A 41 -1.75 9.83 5.54
CA HIS A 41 -1.55 8.46 6.01
C HIS A 41 -2.24 7.40 5.14
N ILE A 42 -1.48 6.38 4.74
CA ILE A 42 -2.03 5.16 4.13
C ILE A 42 -1.97 4.04 5.17
N TRP A 43 -3.13 3.51 5.56
CA TRP A 43 -3.24 2.41 6.52
C TRP A 43 -3.58 1.11 5.81
N ILE A 44 -2.61 0.20 5.70
CA ILE A 44 -2.79 -1.12 5.12
C ILE A 44 -3.18 -2.12 6.22
N VAL A 45 -4.43 -2.57 6.25
CA VAL A 45 -4.83 -3.70 7.10
C VAL A 45 -4.38 -4.99 6.43
N THR A 46 -3.40 -5.67 7.03
CA THR A 46 -2.69 -6.80 6.45
C THR A 46 -2.79 -8.09 7.26
N GLY A 47 -2.57 -9.22 6.60
CA GLY A 47 -2.67 -10.57 7.17
C GLY A 47 -3.32 -11.58 6.22
N PRO A 48 -3.30 -12.87 6.56
CA PRO A 48 -3.86 -13.94 5.72
C PRO A 48 -5.38 -13.82 5.55
N ALA A 49 -5.93 -14.46 4.52
CA ALA A 49 -7.36 -14.54 4.26
C ALA A 49 -8.06 -15.21 5.44
N GLY A 50 -9.17 -14.61 5.90
CA GLY A 50 -9.90 -15.09 7.07
C GLY A 50 -9.48 -14.46 8.41
N CYS A 51 -8.37 -13.70 8.48
CA CYS A 51 -7.94 -13.08 9.75
C CYS A 51 -8.80 -11.89 10.20
N GLY A 52 -9.68 -11.37 9.34
CA GLY A 52 -10.60 -10.27 9.69
C GLY A 52 -10.30 -8.91 9.07
N LYS A 53 -9.39 -8.82 8.07
CA LYS A 53 -8.99 -7.55 7.43
C LYS A 53 -10.15 -6.61 7.10
N THR A 54 -11.10 -7.04 6.26
CA THR A 54 -12.27 -6.24 5.86
C THR A 54 -13.07 -5.74 7.06
N THR A 55 -13.26 -6.59 8.08
CA THR A 55 -14.02 -6.24 9.29
C THR A 55 -13.33 -5.18 10.14
N VAL A 56 -12.00 -5.24 10.27
CA VAL A 56 -11.22 -4.23 10.99
C VAL A 56 -11.14 -2.95 10.16
N ALA A 57 -10.86 -3.06 8.86
CA ALA A 57 -10.73 -1.92 7.96
C ALA A 57 -12.01 -1.09 7.86
N GLN A 58 -13.17 -1.74 7.69
CA GLN A 58 -14.47 -1.05 7.66
C GLN A 58 -14.78 -0.35 8.99
N HIS A 59 -14.42 -0.96 10.11
CA HIS A 59 -14.61 -0.33 11.42
C HIS A 59 -13.73 0.90 11.59
N LEU A 60 -12.46 0.82 11.22
CA LEU A 60 -11.53 1.96 11.26
C LEU A 60 -12.03 3.09 10.35
N ALA A 61 -12.35 2.77 9.09
CA ALA A 61 -12.83 3.74 8.11
C ALA A 61 -14.11 4.44 8.58
N GLY A 62 -15.11 3.67 9.04
CA GLY A 62 -16.38 4.23 9.53
C GLY A 62 -16.22 5.06 10.80
N THR A 63 -15.37 4.63 11.73
CA THR A 63 -15.17 5.32 13.02
C THR A 63 -14.35 6.61 12.87
N LEU A 64 -13.41 6.63 11.91
CA LEU A 64 -12.54 7.78 11.64
C LEU A 64 -13.08 8.69 10.52
N GLY A 65 -14.14 8.28 9.82
CA GLY A 65 -14.69 9.03 8.68
C GLY A 65 -13.75 9.05 7.47
N LEU A 66 -12.99 7.99 7.25
CA LEU A 66 -11.97 7.89 6.21
C LEU A 66 -12.44 7.08 4.99
N PRO A 67 -11.91 7.35 3.79
CA PRO A 67 -12.12 6.48 2.63
C PRO A 67 -11.58 5.06 2.89
N TYR A 68 -12.28 4.09 2.30
CA TYR A 68 -11.96 2.66 2.39
C TYR A 68 -11.78 2.05 1.00
N ILE A 69 -10.70 1.29 0.83
CA ILE A 69 -10.39 0.51 -0.38
C ILE A 69 -10.35 -0.97 -0.01
N GLU A 70 -11.21 -1.79 -0.64
CA GLU A 70 -11.10 -3.26 -0.58
C GLU A 70 -10.08 -3.74 -1.61
N GLY A 71 -8.93 -4.23 -1.17
CA GLY A 71 -7.81 -4.51 -2.07
C GLY A 71 -8.08 -5.63 -3.08
N ASP A 72 -8.91 -6.61 -2.71
CA ASP A 72 -9.26 -7.73 -3.59
C ASP A 72 -10.06 -7.28 -4.84
N ASP A 73 -10.72 -6.13 -4.77
CA ASP A 73 -11.48 -5.56 -5.90
C ASP A 73 -10.57 -5.11 -7.06
N PHE A 74 -9.32 -4.75 -6.75
CA PHE A 74 -8.34 -4.24 -7.71
C PHE A 74 -7.49 -5.33 -8.35
N HIS A 75 -7.75 -6.60 -8.03
CA HIS A 75 -7.09 -7.68 -8.77
C HIS A 75 -7.49 -7.65 -10.26
N PRO A 76 -6.52 -7.83 -11.18
CA PRO A 76 -6.85 -7.99 -12.60
C PRO A 76 -7.70 -9.24 -12.79
N VAL A 77 -8.48 -9.26 -13.88
CA VAL A 77 -9.40 -10.36 -14.20
C VAL A 77 -8.68 -11.72 -14.24
N SER A 78 -7.45 -11.75 -14.76
CA SER A 78 -6.59 -12.94 -14.80
C SER A 78 -6.32 -13.52 -13.39
N ASN A 79 -6.05 -12.67 -12.40
CA ASN A 79 -5.83 -13.10 -11.02
C ASN A 79 -7.10 -13.64 -10.40
N LYS A 80 -8.23 -12.94 -10.59
CA LYS A 80 -9.53 -13.39 -10.10
C LYS A 80 -9.89 -14.76 -10.68
N GLN A 81 -9.62 -15.00 -11.97
CA GLN A 81 -9.81 -16.29 -12.61
C GLN A 81 -8.90 -17.38 -12.05
N LYS A 82 -7.60 -17.11 -11.86
CA LYS A 82 -6.66 -18.06 -11.23
C LYS A 82 -7.13 -18.46 -9.83
N MET A 83 -7.46 -17.49 -8.99
CA MET A 83 -7.97 -17.74 -7.64
C MET A 83 -9.29 -18.51 -7.65
N ALA A 84 -10.23 -18.16 -8.54
CA ALA A 84 -11.50 -18.87 -8.69
C ALA A 84 -11.31 -20.34 -9.13
N SER A 85 -10.27 -20.62 -9.92
CA SER A 85 -9.88 -22.00 -10.29
C SER A 85 -9.11 -22.74 -9.19
N GLY A 86 -8.85 -22.09 -8.05
CA GLY A 86 -8.07 -22.63 -6.94
C GLY A 86 -6.57 -22.68 -7.19
N GLN A 87 -6.07 -21.98 -8.20
CA GLN A 87 -4.64 -21.83 -8.46
C GLN A 87 -4.08 -20.67 -7.63
N PRO A 88 -3.00 -20.88 -6.85
CA PRO A 88 -2.37 -19.80 -6.11
C PRO A 88 -1.72 -18.80 -7.06
N LEU A 89 -1.82 -17.51 -6.74
CA LEU A 89 -1.10 -16.47 -7.47
C LEU A 89 0.41 -16.59 -7.21
N THR A 90 1.21 -16.25 -8.21
CA THR A 90 2.67 -16.10 -8.10
C THR A 90 3.06 -14.68 -7.69
N ASP A 91 4.34 -14.43 -7.49
CA ASP A 91 4.84 -13.07 -7.27
C ASP A 91 4.58 -12.17 -8.48
N ALA A 92 4.83 -12.69 -9.70
CA ALA A 92 4.61 -11.96 -10.95
C ALA A 92 3.15 -11.52 -11.13
N ASP A 93 2.20 -12.36 -10.72
CA ASP A 93 0.78 -12.04 -10.76
C ASP A 93 0.41 -10.86 -9.82
N ARG A 94 1.19 -10.62 -8.76
CA ARG A 94 0.85 -9.63 -7.73
C ARG A 94 1.42 -8.24 -7.96
N TRP A 95 2.46 -8.10 -8.79
CA TRP A 95 3.15 -6.81 -8.95
C TRP A 95 2.22 -5.69 -9.42
N ASP A 96 1.53 -5.89 -10.54
CA ASP A 96 0.62 -4.88 -11.10
C ASP A 96 -0.53 -4.55 -10.15
N TRP A 97 -1.02 -5.56 -9.42
CA TRP A 97 -2.07 -5.37 -8.41
C TRP A 97 -1.60 -4.50 -7.23
N LEU A 98 -0.42 -4.77 -6.68
CA LEU A 98 0.14 -3.99 -5.58
C LEU A 98 0.44 -2.54 -6.00
N ILE A 99 0.96 -2.34 -7.21
CA ILE A 99 1.18 -1.00 -7.79
C ILE A 99 -0.16 -0.26 -7.94
N THR A 100 -1.17 -0.93 -8.50
CA THR A 100 -2.51 -0.35 -8.64
C THR A 100 -3.08 0.06 -7.28
N LEU A 101 -2.98 -0.79 -6.25
CA LEU A 101 -3.45 -0.44 -4.91
C LEU A 101 -2.75 0.77 -4.32
N ARG A 102 -1.42 0.89 -4.51
CA ARG A 102 -0.66 2.06 -4.08
C ARG A 102 -1.16 3.33 -4.77
N GLU A 103 -1.31 3.30 -6.09
CA GLU A 103 -1.79 4.44 -6.87
C GLU A 103 -3.19 4.87 -6.46
N GLU A 104 -4.10 3.91 -6.20
CA GLU A 104 -5.46 4.19 -5.76
C GLU A 104 -5.50 4.76 -4.34
N ALA A 105 -4.64 4.29 -3.44
CA ALA A 105 -4.48 4.88 -2.12
C ALA A 105 -4.02 6.35 -2.21
N ILE A 106 -3.01 6.64 -3.04
CA ILE A 106 -2.54 8.01 -3.29
C ILE A 106 -3.64 8.90 -3.88
N LYS A 107 -4.46 8.38 -4.81
CA LYS A 107 -5.60 9.14 -5.36
C LYS A 107 -6.61 9.53 -4.29
N GLN A 108 -6.90 8.65 -3.34
CA GLN A 108 -7.82 8.97 -2.24
C GLN A 108 -7.27 10.11 -1.36
N LEU A 109 -5.95 10.20 -1.21
CA LEU A 109 -5.32 11.25 -0.41
C LEU A 109 -5.57 12.67 -0.96
N GLN A 110 -5.87 12.82 -2.25
CA GLN A 110 -6.23 14.12 -2.85
C GLN A 110 -7.50 14.74 -2.27
N THR A 111 -8.35 13.95 -1.62
CA THR A 111 -9.63 14.39 -1.05
C THR A 111 -9.78 14.06 0.44
N SER A 112 -8.79 13.39 1.03
CA SER A 112 -8.78 13.01 2.44
C SER A 112 -7.36 12.88 2.96
N ASN A 113 -7.13 13.27 4.21
CA ASN A 113 -5.79 13.23 4.81
C ASN A 113 -5.32 11.81 5.16
N SER A 114 -6.19 10.81 5.04
CA SER A 114 -5.84 9.41 5.31
C SER A 114 -6.74 8.44 4.55
N VAL A 115 -6.26 7.23 4.29
CA VAL A 115 -7.04 6.16 3.64
C VAL A 115 -6.80 4.83 4.32
N ILE A 116 -7.85 4.01 4.46
CA ILE A 116 -7.76 2.63 4.92
C ILE A 116 -7.85 1.68 3.73
N VAL A 117 -6.90 0.74 3.62
CA VAL A 117 -6.83 -0.23 2.52
C VAL A 117 -6.69 -1.64 3.10
N THR A 118 -7.45 -2.62 2.61
CA THR A 118 -7.13 -4.03 2.87
C THR A 118 -6.12 -4.52 1.84
N CYS A 119 -5.07 -5.21 2.28
CA CYS A 119 -4.17 -5.91 1.37
C CYS A 119 -3.52 -7.07 2.11
N SER A 120 -3.42 -8.25 1.51
CA SER A 120 -2.80 -9.38 2.19
C SER A 120 -1.30 -9.18 2.46
N ALA A 121 -0.58 -8.47 1.58
CA ALA A 121 0.83 -8.06 1.70
C ALA A 121 1.72 -9.01 2.55
N LEU A 122 1.64 -10.31 2.27
CA LEU A 122 2.18 -11.37 3.14
C LEU A 122 3.72 -11.39 3.17
N LYS A 123 4.38 -10.89 2.14
CA LYS A 123 5.84 -10.87 2.01
C LYS A 123 6.39 -9.47 2.23
N HIS A 124 7.60 -9.37 2.78
CA HIS A 124 8.32 -8.10 2.97
C HIS A 124 8.37 -7.30 1.68
N LYS A 125 8.79 -7.94 0.58
CA LYS A 125 8.85 -7.31 -0.75
C LYS A 125 7.50 -6.79 -1.27
N TYR A 126 6.38 -7.33 -0.80
CA TYR A 126 5.06 -6.79 -1.18
C TYR A 126 4.77 -5.50 -0.42
N ARG A 127 5.15 -5.45 0.87
CA ARG A 127 5.06 -4.26 1.70
C ARG A 127 5.97 -3.14 1.16
N ASP A 128 7.16 -3.49 0.70
CA ASP A 128 8.08 -2.53 0.05
C ASP A 128 7.48 -1.87 -1.19
N VAL A 129 6.76 -2.62 -2.04
CA VAL A 129 6.07 -2.05 -3.21
C VAL A 129 5.06 -0.98 -2.78
N ILE A 130 4.36 -1.16 -1.66
CA ILE A 130 3.44 -0.15 -1.13
C ILE A 130 4.22 1.04 -0.52
N ARG A 131 5.31 0.77 0.22
CA ARG A 131 6.18 1.80 0.82
C ARG A 131 6.82 2.75 -0.19
N VAL A 132 6.92 2.37 -1.47
CA VAL A 132 7.30 3.28 -2.56
C VAL A 132 6.50 4.59 -2.54
N ALA A 133 5.26 4.58 -2.01
CA ALA A 133 4.45 5.78 -1.82
C ALA A 133 5.18 6.87 -1.03
N ASN A 134 5.89 6.52 0.06
CA ASN A 134 6.64 7.48 0.87
C ASN A 134 7.81 8.10 0.09
N TYR A 135 8.39 7.35 -0.87
CA TYR A 135 9.49 7.84 -1.69
C TYR A 135 9.00 8.75 -2.83
N GLU A 136 7.87 8.41 -3.45
CA GLU A 136 7.24 9.22 -4.51
C GLU A 136 6.57 10.48 -3.92
N HIS A 137 6.07 10.39 -2.68
CA HIS A 137 5.34 11.44 -1.97
C HIS A 137 5.87 11.58 -0.53
N PRO A 138 6.84 12.47 -0.27
CA PRO A 138 7.49 12.57 1.05
C PRO A 138 6.57 12.96 2.23
N SER A 139 5.42 13.59 1.95
CA SER A 139 4.39 13.90 2.94
C SER A 139 3.53 12.70 3.33
N VAL A 140 3.61 11.60 2.59
CA VAL A 140 2.80 10.39 2.80
C VAL A 140 3.55 9.43 3.72
N GLN A 141 2.84 8.89 4.70
CA GLN A 141 3.31 7.85 5.61
C GLN A 141 2.45 6.60 5.45
N VAL A 142 3.07 5.53 4.95
CA VAL A 142 2.48 4.18 4.94
C VAL A 142 2.64 3.52 6.29
N HIS A 143 1.56 2.92 6.78
CA HIS A 143 1.48 2.12 8.00
C HIS A 143 0.81 0.79 7.71
N PHE A 144 1.25 -0.27 8.37
CA PHE A 144 0.63 -1.59 8.27
C PHE A 144 -0.03 -1.98 9.59
N ILE A 145 -1.29 -2.37 9.56
CA ILE A 145 -1.99 -2.96 10.70
C ILE A 145 -1.99 -4.47 10.48
N TYR A 146 -1.00 -5.15 11.04
CA TYR A 146 -0.84 -6.60 10.88
C TYR A 146 -1.74 -7.35 11.87
N LEU A 147 -2.76 -8.00 11.32
CA LEU A 147 -3.66 -8.87 12.06
C LEU A 147 -3.00 -10.23 12.30
N LYS A 148 -2.31 -10.36 13.44
CA LYS A 148 -1.57 -11.56 13.82
C LYS A 148 -2.53 -12.64 14.29
N VAL A 149 -2.51 -13.77 13.59
CA VAL A 149 -3.30 -14.96 13.86
C VAL A 149 -2.42 -16.19 13.69
N ASP A 150 -2.55 -17.16 14.60
CA ASP A 150 -1.91 -18.45 14.43
C ASP A 150 -2.69 -19.34 13.44
N GLU A 151 -2.01 -20.31 12.85
CA GLU A 151 -2.60 -21.18 11.82
C GLU A 151 -3.82 -21.97 12.34
N VAL A 152 -3.78 -22.44 13.59
CA VAL A 152 -4.87 -23.25 14.18
C VAL A 152 -6.14 -22.42 14.31
N THR A 153 -6.03 -21.21 14.88
CA THR A 153 -7.15 -20.27 14.99
C THR A 153 -7.69 -19.88 13.62
N LEU A 154 -6.82 -19.65 12.64
CA LEU A 154 -7.24 -19.27 11.28
C LEU A 154 -7.97 -20.41 10.56
N GLN A 155 -7.45 -21.64 10.66
CA GLN A 155 -8.11 -22.83 10.11
C GLN A 155 -9.51 -23.01 10.71
N GLN A 156 -9.65 -22.84 12.03
CA GLN A 156 -10.96 -22.93 12.70
C GLN A 156 -11.95 -21.88 12.16
N ARG A 157 -11.53 -20.62 12.07
CA ARG A 157 -12.37 -19.51 11.54
C ARG A 157 -12.82 -19.74 10.12
N VAL A 158 -11.96 -20.28 9.28
CA VAL A 158 -12.27 -20.57 7.87
C VAL A 158 -13.24 -21.75 7.77
N LYS A 159 -13.11 -22.78 8.62
CA LYS A 159 -14.05 -23.92 8.69
C LYS A 159 -15.45 -23.53 9.12
N GLU A 160 -15.58 -22.58 10.05
CA GLU A 160 -16.87 -22.11 10.56
C GLU A 160 -17.64 -21.21 9.57
N ARG A 161 -16.98 -20.66 8.54
CA ARG A 161 -17.64 -19.86 7.50
C ARG A 161 -18.43 -20.77 6.54
N VAL A 162 -19.71 -20.95 6.86
CA VAL A 162 -20.69 -21.63 6.00
C VAL A 162 -20.78 -20.92 4.64
N GLY A 163 -20.61 -21.67 3.54
CA GLY A 163 -20.84 -21.18 2.17
C GLY A 163 -19.60 -20.83 1.35
N HIS A 164 -18.40 -20.75 1.95
CA HIS A 164 -17.15 -20.65 1.23
C HIS A 164 -16.27 -21.86 1.58
N TYR A 165 -16.30 -22.89 0.73
CA TYR A 165 -15.34 -24.01 0.82
C TYR A 165 -13.94 -23.49 0.40
N MET A 166 -13.33 -22.68 1.26
CA MET A 166 -11.90 -22.41 1.20
C MET A 166 -11.21 -23.75 1.48
N LYS A 167 -10.61 -24.33 0.45
CA LYS A 167 -9.90 -25.62 0.55
C LYS A 167 -8.88 -25.52 1.68
N GLU A 168 -8.82 -26.50 2.58
CA GLU A 168 -7.94 -26.51 3.76
C GLU A 168 -6.48 -26.13 3.41
N GLY A 169 -6.00 -26.52 2.22
CA GLY A 169 -4.65 -26.17 1.75
C GLY A 169 -4.38 -24.67 1.51
N MET A 170 -5.42 -23.84 1.36
CA MET A 170 -5.26 -22.40 1.12
C MET A 170 -4.72 -21.67 2.35
N VAL A 171 -5.27 -21.97 3.53
CA VAL A 171 -4.81 -21.38 4.80
C VAL A 171 -3.33 -21.69 5.00
N HIS A 172 -2.98 -22.97 4.89
CA HIS A 172 -1.60 -23.42 5.01
C HIS A 172 -0.66 -22.71 4.02
N SER A 173 -1.05 -22.61 2.74
CA SER A 173 -0.23 -21.94 1.72
C SER A 173 0.03 -20.46 2.02
N GLN A 174 -0.93 -19.77 2.65
CA GLN A 174 -0.75 -18.36 3.03
C GLN A 174 0.09 -18.21 4.28
N MET A 175 -0.04 -19.12 5.25
CA MET A 175 0.83 -19.13 6.43
C MET A 175 2.28 -19.42 6.04
N VAL A 176 2.51 -20.34 5.10
CA VAL A 176 3.87 -20.60 4.56
C VAL A 176 4.42 -19.41 3.77
N ALA A 177 3.56 -18.67 3.06
CA ALA A 177 3.97 -17.48 2.31
C ALA A 177 4.11 -16.21 3.16
N LEU A 178 3.65 -16.25 4.42
CA LEU A 178 3.70 -15.12 5.34
C LEU A 178 5.12 -14.96 5.88
N GLU A 179 5.76 -13.87 5.48
CA GLU A 179 6.97 -13.37 6.10
C GLU A 179 6.51 -12.41 7.20
N GLU A 180 6.41 -12.93 8.43
CA GLU A 180 5.97 -12.15 9.60
C GLU A 180 6.82 -10.88 9.73
N PRO A 181 6.23 -9.68 9.83
CA PRO A 181 7.01 -8.46 9.87
C PRO A 181 7.88 -8.36 11.12
N GLU A 182 9.17 -8.06 10.97
CA GLU A 182 10.13 -7.93 12.08
C GLU A 182 10.17 -6.49 12.60
N GLU A 183 10.11 -6.27 13.92
CA GLU A 183 10.03 -4.92 14.51
C GLU A 183 11.27 -4.05 14.17
N ASP A 184 12.45 -4.66 14.12
CA ASP A 184 13.71 -3.94 13.84
C ASP A 184 13.82 -3.50 12.37
N GLN A 185 13.11 -4.16 11.45
CA GLN A 185 13.16 -3.89 10.00
C GLN A 185 11.93 -3.11 9.52
N GLU A 186 10.79 -3.30 10.18
CA GLU A 186 9.48 -2.83 9.74
C GLU A 186 8.75 -2.09 10.86
N TRP A 187 9.37 -0.98 11.30
CA TRP A 187 8.88 -0.09 12.36
C TRP A 187 7.51 0.57 12.05
N ASP A 188 7.10 0.56 10.79
CA ASP A 188 5.82 1.05 10.29
C ASP A 188 4.68 0.01 10.43
N VAL A 189 4.96 -1.14 11.05
CA VAL A 189 3.98 -2.21 11.27
C VAL A 189 3.47 -2.21 12.71
N LEU A 190 2.17 -1.96 12.87
CA LEU A 190 1.42 -2.09 14.11
C LEU A 190 0.78 -3.47 14.20
N ARG A 191 1.21 -4.28 15.18
CA ARG A 191 0.70 -5.64 15.38
C ARG A 191 -0.59 -5.63 16.21
N VAL A 192 -1.63 -6.29 15.71
CA VAL A 192 -2.90 -6.51 16.42
C VAL A 192 -3.13 -8.01 16.56
N ASP A 193 -3.16 -8.48 17.79
CA ASP A 193 -3.57 -9.86 18.08
C ASP A 193 -5.07 -10.01 17.84
N VAL A 194 -5.44 -10.99 17.00
CA VAL A 194 -6.85 -11.23 16.67
C VAL A 194 -7.47 -12.41 17.41
N ARG A 195 -6.84 -12.99 18.44
CA ARG A 195 -7.40 -14.12 19.21
C ARG A 195 -8.63 -13.75 20.03
N ASN A 196 -8.76 -12.49 20.41
CA ASN A 196 -9.89 -11.98 21.18
C ASN A 196 -11.16 -11.87 20.31
N ASP A 197 -12.28 -11.50 20.94
CA ASP A 197 -13.51 -11.25 20.21
C ASP A 197 -13.38 -10.06 19.25
N LYS A 198 -14.32 -9.99 18.30
CA LYS A 198 -14.32 -8.99 17.22
C LYS A 198 -14.28 -7.55 17.74
N GLU A 199 -15.02 -7.23 18.80
CA GLU A 199 -15.16 -5.86 19.30
C GLU A 199 -13.87 -5.42 19.99
N GLU A 200 -13.23 -6.32 20.74
CA GLU A 200 -11.93 -6.07 21.34
C GLU A 200 -10.84 -5.86 20.27
N VAL A 201 -10.80 -6.70 19.22
CA VAL A 201 -9.84 -6.53 18.12
C VAL A 201 -10.02 -5.18 17.43
N GLN A 202 -11.26 -4.78 17.15
CA GLN A 202 -11.58 -3.48 16.55
C GLN A 202 -11.15 -2.31 17.44
N ARG A 203 -11.44 -2.38 18.75
CA ARG A 203 -11.03 -1.38 19.73
C ARG A 203 -9.51 -1.25 19.81
N ASN A 204 -8.79 -2.38 19.84
CA ASN A 204 -7.32 -2.39 19.93
C ASN A 204 -6.68 -1.80 18.67
N ALA A 205 -7.17 -2.17 17.48
CA ALA A 205 -6.71 -1.59 16.22
C ALA A 205 -6.94 -0.07 16.18
N LEU A 206 -8.12 0.39 16.57
CA LEU A 206 -8.45 1.82 16.62
C LEU A 206 -7.56 2.58 17.62
N ALA A 207 -7.28 1.99 18.78
CA ALA A 207 -6.41 2.60 19.79
C ALA A 207 -4.99 2.79 19.26
N LEU A 208 -4.42 1.78 18.58
CA LEU A 208 -3.09 1.86 17.97
C LEU A 208 -3.03 2.93 16.88
N VAL A 209 -4.02 2.98 15.98
CA VAL A 209 -4.08 4.02 14.93
C VAL A 209 -4.13 5.41 15.55
N ARG A 210 -4.99 5.64 16.54
CA ARG A 210 -5.09 6.95 17.22
C ARG A 210 -3.81 7.32 17.96
N GLN A 211 -3.16 6.36 18.62
CA GLN A 211 -1.88 6.62 19.27
C GLN A 211 -0.84 7.04 18.24
N LYS A 212 -0.75 6.31 17.13
CA LYS A 212 0.23 6.60 16.08
C LYS A 212 -0.01 7.96 15.41
N LEU A 213 -1.27 8.33 15.15
CA LEU A 213 -1.60 9.66 14.64
C LEU A 213 -1.17 10.78 15.61
N LYS A 214 -1.35 10.61 16.92
CA LYS A 214 -0.88 11.58 17.92
C LYS A 214 0.63 11.76 17.94
N GLU A 215 1.40 10.71 17.63
CA GLU A 215 2.87 10.84 17.52
C GLU A 215 3.25 11.84 16.42
N TYR A 216 2.54 11.83 15.28
CA TYR A 216 2.79 12.79 14.19
C TYR A 216 2.31 14.21 14.52
N GLU A 217 1.19 14.36 15.23
CA GLU A 217 0.72 15.67 15.71
C GLU A 217 1.73 16.32 16.68
N GLN A 218 2.33 15.53 17.58
CA GLN A 218 3.30 16.02 18.55
C GLN A 218 4.64 16.41 17.91
N VAL A 219 5.10 15.64 16.91
CA VAL A 219 6.33 15.96 16.16
C VAL A 219 6.16 17.28 15.39
N ASN A 220 5.01 17.48 14.76
CA ASN A 220 4.73 18.72 14.00
C ASN A 220 4.54 19.93 14.92
N GLY A 221 3.98 19.75 16.12
CA GLY A 221 3.85 20.80 17.14
C GLY A 221 5.17 21.19 17.81
N ALA A 222 6.14 20.28 17.91
CA ALA A 222 7.45 20.57 18.50
C ALA A 222 8.41 21.31 17.55
N ALA A 223 8.13 21.33 16.24
CA ALA A 223 8.94 22.03 15.25
C ALA A 223 8.57 23.52 15.10
N THR A 224 7.55 24.00 15.82
CA THR A 224 7.00 25.36 15.71
C THR A 224 7.32 26.29 16.89
N ASP A 225 8.07 25.83 17.90
CA ASP A 225 8.51 26.61 19.07
C ASP A 225 10.01 26.96 19.05
#